data_AF-A0A447TEE9-F1
#
_entry.id   AF-A0A447TEE9-F1
#
_cell.length_a   1.000
_cell.length_b   1.000
_cell.length_c   1.000
_cell.angle_alpha   90.00
_cell.angle_beta   90.00
_cell.angle_gamma   90.00
#
_symmetry.space_group_name_H-M   'P 1'
#
loop_
_entity.id
_entity.type
_entity.pdbx_description
1 polymer ?
#
loop_
_entity_poly.entity_id
_entity_poly.type
_entity_poly.pdbx_seq_one_letter_code
_entity_poly.pdbx_strand_id
1 'polypeptide(L)'
;MASGGGKGRRALQRAQRGAGLARNLVAPYCGPYVNDEVLSWFPATPVLQSFAQVALKDAAGQPFGILVLASDDPQRFTFDMHTQYLAQIGELVSAALLSALEAA
;
A
#
# COMPACT_ATOMS: atom_id res chain seq x y z
N MET A 1 32.97 22.90 -2.64
CA MET A 1 31.95 23.46 -1.72
C MET A 1 30.69 23.67 -2.55
N ALA A 2 29.50 23.11 -2.34
CA ALA A 2 28.95 22.01 -1.54
C ALA A 2 27.75 21.49 -2.37
N SER A 3 27.68 20.19 -2.70
CA SER A 3 26.73 19.23 -2.12
C SER A 3 25.30 19.74 -1.96
N GLY A 4 24.44 19.45 -2.95
CA GLY A 4 23.01 19.82 -2.96
C GLY A 4 22.12 18.85 -3.74
N GLY A 5 22.38 17.54 -3.68
CA GLY A 5 21.66 16.54 -4.52
C GLY A 5 21.13 15.29 -3.79
N GLY A 6 21.28 15.20 -2.46
CA GLY A 6 21.06 13.95 -1.72
C GLY A 6 19.63 13.65 -1.26
N LYS A 7 18.76 14.68 -1.17
CA LYS A 7 17.44 14.54 -0.53
C LYS A 7 16.39 13.91 -1.47
N GLY A 8 16.35 14.31 -2.74
CA GLY A 8 15.37 13.81 -3.72
C GLY A 8 15.58 12.35 -4.11
N ARG A 9 16.85 11.91 -4.26
CA ARG A 9 17.19 10.52 -4.63
C ARG A 9 16.84 9.51 -3.53
N ARG A 10 16.97 9.88 -2.25
CA ARG A 10 16.59 9.01 -1.13
C ARG A 10 15.08 8.87 -0.93
N ALA A 11 14.30 9.93 -1.22
CA ALA A 11 12.84 9.88 -1.19
C ALA A 11 12.28 9.03 -2.35
N LEU A 12 12.81 9.21 -3.55
CA LEU A 12 12.47 8.40 -4.73
C LEU A 12 12.76 6.91 -4.53
N GLN A 13 13.90 6.57 -3.91
CA GLN A 13 14.25 5.16 -3.65
C GLN A 13 13.36 4.49 -2.59
N ARG A 14 12.74 5.26 -1.67
CA ARG A 14 11.74 4.76 -0.72
C ARG A 14 10.37 4.57 -1.38
N ALA A 15 9.96 5.50 -2.25
CA ALA A 15 8.70 5.43 -2.98
C ALA A 15 8.63 4.24 -3.96
N GLN A 16 9.78 3.78 -4.48
CA GLN A 16 9.84 2.69 -5.47
C GLN A 16 9.48 1.30 -4.93
N ARG A 17 9.54 1.06 -3.60
CA ARG A 17 9.22 -0.26 -3.01
C ARG A 17 7.74 -0.63 -3.18
N GLY A 18 6.83 0.33 -2.99
CA GLY A 18 5.39 0.08 -3.10
C GLY A 18 4.88 -0.07 -4.54
N ALA A 19 5.47 0.66 -5.49
CA ALA A 19 4.99 0.69 -6.87
C ALA A 19 5.18 -0.64 -7.61
N GLY A 20 6.29 -1.35 -7.38
CA GLY A 20 6.52 -2.68 -7.95
C GLY A 20 5.50 -3.71 -7.44
N LEU A 21 5.17 -3.63 -6.15
CA LEU A 21 4.18 -4.49 -5.52
C LEU A 21 2.75 -4.21 -5.98
N ALA A 22 2.40 -2.94 -6.09
CA ALA A 22 1.09 -2.49 -6.54
C ALA A 22 0.76 -2.99 -7.95
N ARG A 23 1.76 -3.10 -8.83
CA ARG A 23 1.59 -3.63 -10.20
C ARG A 23 1.26 -5.12 -10.25
N ASN A 24 1.66 -5.88 -9.23
CA ASN A 24 1.38 -7.31 -9.13
C ASN A 24 0.03 -7.60 -8.47
N LEU A 25 -0.60 -6.60 -7.85
CA LEU A 25 -1.90 -6.73 -7.22
C LEU A 25 -3.02 -6.46 -8.23
N VAL A 26 -3.54 -7.52 -8.84
CA VAL A 26 -4.57 -7.46 -9.90
C VAL A 26 -5.93 -7.01 -9.35
N ALA A 27 -6.26 -7.43 -8.12
CA ALA A 27 -7.51 -7.12 -7.42
C ALA A 27 -7.24 -6.87 -5.93
N PRO A 28 -8.10 -6.12 -5.22
CA PRO A 28 -7.96 -6.01 -3.77
C PRO A 28 -8.03 -7.39 -3.11
N TYR A 29 -7.28 -7.57 -2.04
CA TYR A 29 -7.04 -8.85 -1.39
C TYR A 29 -7.33 -8.75 0.11
N CYS A 30 -7.98 -9.77 0.66
CA CYS A 30 -8.06 -10.03 2.09
C CYS A 30 -7.60 -11.47 2.36
N GLY A 31 -6.84 -11.69 3.43
CA GLY A 31 -6.42 -13.03 3.84
C GLY A 31 -5.20 -13.02 4.78
N PRO A 32 -4.69 -14.20 5.15
CA PRO A 32 -3.61 -14.34 6.13
C PRO A 32 -2.22 -14.15 5.54
N TYR A 33 -2.09 -13.98 4.22
CA TYR A 33 -0.80 -14.01 3.53
C TYR A 33 -0.47 -12.70 2.85
N VAL A 34 0.76 -12.26 3.08
CA VAL A 34 1.43 -11.18 2.35
C VAL A 34 2.85 -11.64 2.02
N ASN A 35 3.54 -10.96 1.10
CA ASN A 35 4.94 -11.26 0.86
C ASN A 35 5.84 -10.69 1.96
N ASP A 36 7.08 -11.19 2.04
CA ASP A 36 8.05 -10.80 3.06
C ASP A 36 8.39 -9.30 3.02
N GLU A 37 8.33 -8.69 1.84
CA GLU A 37 8.55 -7.24 1.71
C GLU A 37 7.47 -6.45 2.46
N VAL A 38 6.19 -6.77 2.26
CA VAL A 38 5.07 -6.14 2.98
C VAL A 38 5.13 -6.45 4.46
N LEU A 39 5.42 -7.70 4.82
CA LEU A 39 5.51 -8.09 6.22
C LEU A 39 6.60 -7.28 6.95
N SER A 40 7.71 -6.97 6.27
CA SER A 40 8.81 -6.15 6.82
C SER A 40 8.44 -4.69 7.09
N TRP A 41 7.30 -4.19 6.59
CA TRP A 41 6.83 -2.83 6.86
C TRP A 41 6.19 -2.70 8.24
N PHE A 42 5.80 -3.82 8.85
CA PHE A 42 5.13 -3.88 10.14
C PHE A 42 6.10 -4.26 11.26
N PRO A 43 5.81 -3.90 12.53
CA PRO A 43 6.57 -4.39 13.66
C PRO A 43 6.42 -5.91 13.82
N ALA A 44 7.42 -6.56 14.41
CA ALA A 44 7.42 -8.00 14.63
C ALA A 44 6.43 -8.47 15.72
N THR A 45 5.93 -7.56 16.56
CA THR A 45 4.93 -7.85 17.60
C THR A 45 3.85 -6.76 17.63
N PRO A 46 2.56 -7.12 17.81
CA PRO A 46 2.02 -8.49 17.86
C PRO A 46 2.19 -9.23 16.51
N VAL A 47 2.08 -10.57 16.55
CA VAL A 47 2.14 -11.38 15.32
C VAL A 47 0.87 -11.12 14.51
N LEU A 48 1.03 -10.55 13.32
CA LEU A 48 -0.06 -10.24 12.40
C LEU A 48 -0.58 -11.54 11.76
N GLN A 49 -1.91 -11.69 11.71
CA GLN A 49 -2.58 -12.92 11.28
C GLN A 49 -3.57 -12.69 10.11
N SER A 50 -3.90 -11.44 9.81
CA SER A 50 -4.75 -11.11 8.66
C SER A 50 -4.35 -9.76 8.05
N PHE A 51 -4.55 -9.65 6.74
CA PHE A 51 -4.12 -8.52 5.93
C PHE A 51 -5.17 -8.15 4.89
N ALA A 52 -5.28 -6.85 4.60
CA ALA A 52 -6.04 -6.31 3.49
C ALA A 52 -5.14 -5.44 2.62
N GLN A 53 -5.17 -5.64 1.30
CA GLN A 53 -4.30 -4.97 0.34
C GLN A 53 -5.11 -4.41 -0.83
N VAL A 54 -4.83 -3.16 -1.23
CA VAL A 54 -5.43 -2.55 -2.43
C VAL A 54 -4.42 -1.64 -3.12
N ALA A 55 -4.37 -1.72 -4.46
CA ALA A 55 -3.52 -0.85 -5.27
C ALA A 55 -4.12 0.56 -5.31
N LEU A 56 -3.28 1.57 -5.09
CA LEU A 56 -3.62 2.98 -5.24
C LEU A 56 -3.28 3.41 -6.66
N LYS A 57 -4.27 3.94 -7.36
CA LYS A 57 -4.23 4.18 -8.82
C LYS A 57 -4.51 5.64 -9.14
N ASP A 58 -3.84 6.16 -10.15
CA ASP A 58 -4.14 7.49 -10.68
C ASP A 58 -5.40 7.50 -11.56
N ALA A 59 -5.74 8.68 -12.10
CA ALA A 59 -6.90 8.84 -12.98
C ALA A 59 -6.82 8.03 -14.28
N ALA A 60 -5.61 7.63 -14.71
CA ALA A 60 -5.40 6.74 -15.85
C ALA A 60 -5.49 5.24 -15.46
N GLY A 61 -5.76 4.94 -14.18
CA GLY A 61 -5.81 3.59 -13.65
C GLY A 61 -4.43 2.98 -13.40
N GLN A 62 -3.37 3.76 -13.52
CA GLN A 62 -2.00 3.29 -13.33
C GLN A 62 -1.70 3.22 -11.83
N PRO A 63 -1.28 2.05 -11.29
CA PRO A 63 -0.90 1.95 -9.90
C PRO A 63 0.37 2.77 -9.60
N PHE A 64 0.27 3.67 -8.63
CA PHE A 64 1.39 4.46 -8.12
C PHE A 64 1.82 4.04 -6.72
N GLY A 65 0.98 3.27 -6.01
CA GLY A 65 1.26 2.80 -4.66
C GLY A 65 0.32 1.68 -4.21
N ILE A 66 0.47 1.25 -2.96
CA ILE A 66 -0.35 0.20 -2.35
C ILE A 66 -0.73 0.63 -0.93
N LEU A 67 -1.98 0.37 -0.55
CA LEU A 67 -2.44 0.43 0.83
C LEU A 67 -2.45 -0.98 1.39
N VAL A 68 -1.80 -1.16 2.55
CA VAL A 68 -1.83 -2.42 3.30
C VAL A 68 -2.31 -2.15 4.71
N LEU A 69 -3.31 -2.92 5.14
CA LEU A 69 -3.80 -2.97 6.51
C LEU A 69 -3.48 -4.35 7.08
N ALA A 70 -3.15 -4.43 8.36
CA ALA A 70 -2.82 -5.67 9.03
C ALA A 70 -3.44 -5.74 10.43
N SER A 71 -3.72 -6.94 10.90
CA SER A 71 -4.32 -7.22 12.20
C SER A 71 -3.75 -8.50 12.80
N ASP A 72 -3.59 -8.54 14.12
CA ASP A 72 -3.26 -9.74 14.90
C ASP A 72 -4.47 -10.68 15.09
N ASP A 73 -5.68 -10.16 14.88
CA ASP A 73 -6.93 -10.92 14.80
C ASP A 73 -7.05 -11.60 13.42
N PRO A 74 -7.08 -12.95 13.34
CA PRO A 74 -7.17 -13.70 12.08
C PRO A 74 -8.55 -13.59 11.40
N GLN A 75 -9.57 -13.11 12.11
CA GLN A 75 -10.93 -12.96 11.60
C GLN A 75 -11.22 -11.54 11.08
N ARG A 76 -10.24 -10.63 11.14
CA ARG A 76 -10.45 -9.23 10.73
C ARG A 76 -10.45 -9.02 9.22
N PHE A 77 -9.55 -9.70 8.50
CA PHE A 77 -9.43 -9.62 7.05
C PHE A 77 -9.40 -11.03 6.45
N THR A 78 -10.57 -11.63 6.29
CA THR A 78 -10.71 -13.02 5.85
C THR A 78 -10.89 -13.14 4.34
N PHE A 79 -10.67 -14.32 3.78
CA PHE A 79 -10.81 -14.58 2.34
C PHE A 79 -12.26 -14.46 1.83
N ASP A 80 -13.23 -14.75 2.68
CA ASP A 80 -14.66 -14.65 2.40
C ASP A 80 -15.18 -13.21 2.48
N MET A 81 -14.39 -12.24 2.97
CA MET A 81 -14.77 -10.83 2.92
C MET A 81 -14.89 -10.36 1.47
N HIS A 82 -16.05 -9.80 1.14
CA HIS A 82 -16.23 -9.06 -0.10
C HIS A 82 -15.31 -7.85 -0.12
N THR A 83 -14.49 -7.72 -1.17
CA THR A 83 -13.47 -6.67 -1.27
C THR A 83 -13.99 -5.35 -1.87
N GLN A 84 -15.30 -5.22 -2.09
CA GLN A 84 -15.91 -4.02 -2.68
C GLN A 84 -15.72 -2.77 -1.81
N TYR A 85 -15.83 -2.89 -0.48
CA TYR A 85 -15.55 -1.77 0.42
C TYR A 85 -14.07 -1.40 0.42
N LEU A 86 -13.18 -2.39 0.36
CA LEU A 86 -11.74 -2.17 0.27
C LEU A 86 -11.36 -1.45 -1.03
N ALA A 87 -12.01 -1.79 -2.15
CA ALA A 87 -11.84 -1.08 -3.43
C ALA A 87 -12.23 0.40 -3.30
N GLN A 88 -13.41 0.70 -2.73
CA GLN A 88 -13.87 2.07 -2.51
C GLN A 88 -12.93 2.86 -1.59
N ILE A 89 -12.42 2.23 -0.52
CA ILE A 89 -11.40 2.83 0.35
C ILE A 89 -10.14 3.15 -0.47
N GLY A 90 -9.70 2.23 -1.34
CA GLY A 90 -8.55 2.45 -2.22
C GLY A 90 -8.74 3.64 -3.18
N GLU A 91 -9.93 3.81 -3.76
CA GLU A 91 -10.26 4.95 -4.62
C GLU A 91 -10.20 6.28 -3.86
N LEU A 92 -10.85 6.34 -2.68
CA LEU A 92 -10.85 7.54 -1.84
C LEU A 92 -9.44 7.93 -1.38
N VAL A 93 -8.65 6.96 -0.94
CA VAL A 93 -7.27 7.19 -0.51
C VAL A 93 -6.40 7.63 -1.69
N SER A 94 -6.61 7.05 -2.88
CA SER A 94 -5.88 7.45 -4.09
C SER A 94 -6.15 8.93 -4.41
N ALA A 95 -7.42 9.33 -4.45
CA ALA A 95 -7.81 10.71 -4.72
C ALA A 95 -7.26 11.68 -3.67
N ALA A 96 -7.35 11.32 -2.38
CA ALA A 96 -6.85 12.17 -1.29
C ALA A 96 -5.34 12.37 -1.36
N LEU A 97 -4.58 11.31 -1.64
CA LEU A 97 -3.13 11.39 -1.77
C LEU A 97 -2.70 12.18 -3.00
N LEU A 98 -3.33 11.97 -4.15
CA LEU A 98 -3.01 12.75 -5.36
C LEU A 98 -3.26 14.24 -5.14
N SER A 99 -4.41 14.60 -4.56
CA SER A 99 -4.72 15.98 -4.22
C SER A 99 -3.71 16.59 -3.24
N ALA A 100 -3.30 15.84 -2.21
CA ALA A 100 -2.32 16.33 -1.25
C ALA A 100 -0.90 16.47 -1.85
N LEU A 101 -0.53 15.61 -2.81
CA LEU A 101 0.76 15.66 -3.48
C LEU A 101 0.85 16.79 -4.51
N GLU A 102 -0.26 17.15 -5.16
CA GLU A 102 -0.33 18.30 -6.07
C GLU A 102 -0.24 19.64 -5.35
N ALA A 103 -0.66 19.68 -4.08
CA ALA A 103 -0.63 20.88 -3.25
C ALA A 103 0.74 21.17 -2.59
N ALA A 104 1.71 20.24 -2.69
CA ALA A 104 3.01 20.29 -2.02
C ALA A 104 4.16 20.70 -2.97
#